data_AF-T1BFM7-F1
#
_entry.id   AF-T1BFM7-F1
#
_cell.length_a   1.000
_cell.length_b   1.000
_cell.length_c   1.000
_cell.angle_alpha   90.00
_cell.angle_beta   90.00
_cell.angle_gamma   90.00
#
_symmetry.space_group_name_H-M   'P 1'
#
loop_
_entity.id
_entity.type
_entity.pdbx_description
1 polymer ?
#
loop_
_entity_poly.entity_id
_entity_poly.type
_entity_poly.pdbx_seq_one_letter_code
_entity_poly.pdbx_strand_id
1 'polypeptide(L)'
;MAYAITLTTDLGGDTLLFRRMHAREHLGQLFSYRLEMLSTDQAVDLRKLLGTPMTVNLKPEGGGERYFNGIVSAAEQTGFETIGKVLYATYAVTLVPKPWLLTRKVDCRIYTALSVPDIIKQILGEFGYADVDVNLSGNYAARDYCVLYRESYFNFISRLMEQEGIYYFFTHTADKHTMVLADASSAHVAVAPFATLPYCPPTQRGSREAASVSAWTTARSVNALKCELTDFDPLAPTAALLVTASVDNGVDYHNLTELTVFDFPGDYTRAGKSSTGQRYAQVRTQALNAQHLTHAGSTDAWGLATGNLFTLKDFPLRELNQEYLVVGTRIDLEGVEYASGDIEKTPFACTFEVIASQQPYRSLPLATKPIIAGLQTAIVTGSD
;
A
#
# COMPACT_ATOMS: atom_id res chain seq x y z
N MET A 1 3.57 5.78 -27.31
CA MET A 1 2.10 5.90 -27.28
C MET A 1 1.77 7.28 -26.76
N ALA A 2 0.83 8.00 -27.37
CA ALA A 2 0.35 9.23 -26.75
C ALA A 2 -0.69 8.90 -25.67
N TYR A 3 -0.83 9.78 -24.69
CA TYR A 3 -1.78 9.64 -23.58
C TYR A 3 -2.52 10.96 -23.44
N ALA A 4 -3.85 10.91 -23.34
CA ALA A 4 -4.64 12.03 -22.86
C ALA A 4 -4.74 11.93 -21.34
N ILE A 5 -4.37 13.00 -20.64
CA ILE A 5 -4.43 13.08 -19.17
C ILE A 5 -5.37 14.21 -18.80
N THR A 6 -6.38 13.90 -17.99
CA THR A 6 -7.38 14.87 -17.54
C THR A 6 -7.51 14.87 -16.03
N LEU A 7 -7.95 16.01 -15.48
CA LEU A 7 -8.16 16.23 -14.05
C LEU A 7 -9.63 16.48 -13.76
N THR A 8 -10.15 15.81 -12.73
CA THR A 8 -11.46 16.09 -12.16
C THR A 8 -11.29 16.65 -10.76
N THR A 9 -11.86 17.83 -10.49
CA THR A 9 -11.75 18.54 -9.20
C THR A 9 -13.03 19.32 -8.89
N ASP A 10 -13.23 19.66 -7.62
CA ASP A 10 -14.38 20.48 -7.15
C ASP A 10 -14.32 21.96 -7.60
N LEU A 11 -13.21 22.41 -8.19
CA LEU A 11 -13.14 23.76 -8.80
C LEU A 11 -13.94 23.85 -10.10
N GLY A 12 -14.22 22.71 -10.75
CA GLY A 12 -14.93 22.62 -12.02
C GLY A 12 -14.10 23.07 -13.24
N GLY A 13 -14.50 22.56 -14.41
CA GLY A 13 -13.93 22.92 -15.72
C GLY A 13 -12.43 22.63 -15.88
N ASP A 14 -11.84 23.21 -16.94
CA ASP A 14 -10.40 23.11 -17.26
C ASP A 14 -9.56 24.16 -16.49
N THR A 15 -9.97 24.48 -15.25
CA THR A 15 -9.30 25.49 -14.41
C THR A 15 -7.85 25.09 -14.10
N LEU A 16 -7.62 23.81 -13.86
CA LEU A 16 -6.29 23.25 -13.60
C LEU A 16 -5.95 22.26 -14.70
N LEU A 17 -4.85 22.53 -15.39
CA LEU A 17 -4.32 21.70 -16.47
C LEU A 17 -3.25 20.78 -15.91
N PHE A 18 -3.30 19.49 -16.25
CA PHE A 18 -2.29 18.53 -15.84
C PHE A 18 -0.93 18.86 -16.45
N ARG A 19 0.14 18.84 -15.64
CA ARG A 19 1.52 18.95 -16.12
C ARG A 19 2.32 17.69 -15.84
N ARG A 20 2.36 17.27 -14.59
CA ARG A 20 3.19 16.14 -14.14
C ARG A 20 2.57 15.46 -12.94
N MET A 21 2.83 14.17 -12.77
CA MET A 21 2.55 13.47 -11.52
C MET A 21 3.67 12.49 -11.18
N HIS A 22 4.05 12.50 -9.90
CA HIS A 22 4.86 11.47 -9.27
C HIS A 22 3.98 10.69 -8.30
N ALA A 23 3.71 9.43 -8.61
CA ALA A 23 2.88 8.55 -7.80
C ALA A 23 3.72 7.47 -7.11
N ARG A 24 3.38 7.16 -5.85
CA ARG A 24 3.97 6.09 -5.06
C ARG A 24 2.88 5.26 -4.38
N GLU A 25 2.95 3.95 -4.55
CA GLU A 25 2.04 2.97 -3.98
C GLU A 25 2.83 1.78 -3.43
N HIS A 26 2.39 1.21 -2.32
CA HIS A 26 2.97 -0.01 -1.76
C HIS A 26 1.92 -0.76 -0.93
N LEU A 27 1.97 -2.10 -0.93
CA LEU A 27 1.10 -2.92 -0.08
C LEU A 27 1.31 -2.56 1.39
N GLY A 28 0.20 -2.42 2.11
CA GLY A 28 0.17 -2.05 3.52
C GLY A 28 0.51 -0.58 3.80
N GLN A 29 0.63 0.27 2.78
CA GLN A 29 0.95 1.69 2.93
C GLN A 29 -0.08 2.59 2.23
N LEU A 30 -0.22 3.81 2.73
CA LEU A 30 -1.03 4.84 2.08
C LEU A 30 -0.31 5.34 0.83
N PHE A 31 -1.01 5.39 -0.30
CA PHE A 31 -0.44 5.98 -1.52
C PHE A 31 -0.21 7.50 -1.35
N SER A 32 0.66 8.05 -2.17
CA SER A 32 0.89 9.50 -2.27
C SER A 32 1.16 9.88 -3.71
N TYR A 33 0.37 10.80 -4.25
CA TYR A 33 0.55 11.33 -5.60
C TYR A 33 0.85 12.82 -5.53
N ARG A 34 2.01 13.23 -6.01
CA ARG A 34 2.40 14.64 -6.12
C ARG A 34 2.12 15.11 -7.54
N LEU A 35 1.15 16.01 -7.69
CA LEU A 35 0.74 16.55 -8.99
C LEU A 35 1.25 17.98 -9.16
N GLU A 36 1.72 18.29 -10.35
CA GLU A 36 1.98 19.64 -10.82
C GLU A 36 0.97 20.00 -11.89
N MET A 37 0.47 21.23 -11.82
CA MET A 37 -0.63 21.73 -12.65
C MET A 37 -0.36 23.16 -13.09
N LEU A 38 -1.01 23.57 -14.17
CA LEU A 38 -0.96 24.93 -14.71
C LEU A 38 -2.36 25.55 -14.70
N SER A 39 -2.45 26.86 -14.55
CA SER A 39 -3.68 27.60 -14.80
C SER A 39 -3.38 28.97 -15.41
N THR A 40 -4.27 29.45 -16.27
CA THR A 40 -4.29 30.86 -16.69
C THR A 40 -4.90 31.76 -15.61
N ASP A 41 -5.67 31.21 -14.68
CA ASP A 41 -6.08 31.89 -13.46
C ASP A 41 -4.90 31.90 -12.47
N GLN A 42 -4.43 33.11 -12.14
CA GLN A 42 -3.28 33.32 -11.27
C GLN A 42 -3.66 33.33 -9.78
N ALA A 43 -4.96 33.35 -9.47
CA ALA A 43 -5.51 33.54 -8.14
C ALA A 43 -6.46 32.40 -7.73
N VAL A 44 -6.20 31.17 -8.23
CA VAL A 44 -6.96 29.97 -7.83
C VAL A 44 -6.98 29.84 -6.31
N ASP A 45 -8.18 29.76 -5.73
CA ASP A 45 -8.36 29.60 -4.29
C ASP A 45 -8.08 28.16 -3.84
N LEU A 46 -6.80 27.86 -3.58
CA LEU A 46 -6.32 26.54 -3.18
C LEU A 46 -6.99 25.99 -1.91
N ARG A 47 -7.55 26.85 -1.05
CA ARG A 47 -8.25 26.40 0.17
C ARG A 47 -9.47 25.55 -0.17
N LYS A 48 -10.10 25.80 -1.32
CA LYS A 48 -11.25 25.02 -1.79
C LYS A 48 -10.88 23.61 -2.23
N LEU A 49 -9.60 23.32 -2.45
CA LEU A 49 -9.13 21.97 -2.80
C LEU A 49 -8.86 21.12 -1.56
N LEU A 50 -8.46 21.71 -0.44
CA LEU A 50 -8.00 20.94 0.72
C LEU A 50 -9.12 20.02 1.26
N GLY A 51 -8.81 18.72 1.35
CA GLY A 51 -9.74 17.69 1.82
C GLY A 51 -10.79 17.25 0.81
N THR A 52 -10.86 17.87 -0.38
CA THR A 52 -11.80 17.49 -1.44
C THR A 52 -11.22 16.38 -2.32
N PRO A 53 -12.08 15.57 -2.98
CA PRO A 53 -11.61 14.57 -3.93
C PRO A 53 -10.97 15.24 -5.17
N MET A 54 -10.00 14.54 -5.73
CA MET A 54 -9.41 14.86 -7.03
C MET A 54 -9.02 13.55 -7.74
N THR A 55 -9.25 13.50 -9.04
CA THR A 55 -8.93 12.32 -9.87
C THR A 55 -8.06 12.72 -11.05
N VAL A 56 -6.96 11.99 -11.25
CA VAL A 56 -6.23 11.96 -12.52
C VAL A 56 -6.77 10.80 -13.36
N ASN A 57 -7.14 11.08 -14.61
CA ASN A 57 -7.56 10.06 -15.56
C ASN A 57 -6.53 9.98 -16.69
N LEU A 58 -5.89 8.82 -16.82
CA LEU A 58 -4.94 8.46 -17.87
C LEU A 58 -5.64 7.65 -18.96
N LYS A 59 -5.69 8.18 -20.17
CA LYS A 59 -6.32 7.55 -21.35
C LYS A 59 -5.27 7.30 -22.44
N PRO A 60 -4.81 6.06 -22.62
CA PRO A 60 -3.93 5.70 -23.73
C PRO A 60 -4.71 5.72 -25.06
N GLU A 61 -4.04 6.09 -26.16
CA GLU A 61 -4.64 6.04 -27.51
C GLU A 61 -5.16 4.64 -27.90
N GLY A 62 -4.53 3.58 -27.38
CA GLY A 62 -4.92 2.19 -27.64
C GLY A 62 -6.18 1.73 -26.90
N GLY A 63 -6.84 2.61 -26.13
CA GLY A 63 -8.03 2.32 -25.35
C GLY A 63 -7.73 1.89 -23.92
N GLY A 64 -8.80 1.84 -23.11
CA GLY A 64 -8.72 1.67 -21.66
C GLY A 64 -8.56 3.00 -20.93
N GLU A 65 -8.69 2.96 -19.60
CA GLU A 65 -8.55 4.11 -18.72
C GLU A 65 -7.90 3.66 -17.41
N ARG A 66 -7.08 4.52 -16.81
CA ARG A 66 -6.58 4.34 -15.45
C ARG A 66 -6.84 5.58 -14.63
N TYR A 67 -7.40 5.36 -13.45
CA TYR A 67 -7.73 6.41 -12.51
C TYR A 67 -6.74 6.44 -11.34
N PHE A 68 -6.38 7.64 -10.91
CA PHE A 68 -5.67 7.91 -9.66
C PHE A 68 -6.53 8.88 -8.85
N ASN A 69 -7.41 8.31 -8.03
CA ASN A 69 -8.33 9.06 -7.17
C ASN A 69 -7.79 9.16 -5.74
N GLY A 70 -7.89 10.34 -5.14
CA GLY A 70 -7.56 10.59 -3.74
C GLY A 70 -8.18 11.88 -3.23
N ILE A 71 -7.86 12.25 -1.99
CA ILE A 71 -8.18 13.57 -1.43
C ILE A 71 -6.94 14.46 -1.41
N VAL A 72 -7.11 15.77 -1.58
CA VAL A 72 -6.01 16.73 -1.53
C VAL A 72 -5.59 16.97 -0.08
N SER A 73 -4.38 16.58 0.29
CA SER A 73 -3.81 16.79 1.63
C SER A 73 -3.00 18.09 1.76
N ALA A 74 -2.46 18.58 0.65
CA ALA A 74 -1.66 19.79 0.56
C ALA A 74 -1.85 20.41 -0.82
N ALA A 75 -1.82 21.74 -0.88
CA ALA A 75 -1.94 22.54 -2.09
C ALA A 75 -1.04 23.77 -2.01
N GLU A 76 -0.31 24.07 -3.06
CA GLU A 76 0.65 25.18 -3.13
C GLU A 76 0.66 25.83 -4.52
N GLN A 77 0.91 27.14 -4.58
CA GLN A 77 1.27 27.86 -5.80
C GLN A 77 2.79 27.94 -5.85
N THR A 78 3.38 27.31 -6.85
CA THR A 78 4.84 27.11 -6.93
C THR A 78 5.55 28.20 -7.73
N GLY A 79 4.81 29.05 -8.45
CA GLY A 79 5.38 30.12 -9.24
C GLY A 79 4.55 30.49 -10.46
N PHE A 80 5.24 31.00 -11.47
CA PHE A 80 4.69 31.43 -12.75
C PHE A 80 5.64 31.04 -13.88
N GLU A 81 5.08 30.70 -15.03
CA GLU A 81 5.84 30.31 -16.21
C GLU A 81 5.14 30.80 -17.48
N THR A 82 5.91 31.27 -18.46
CA THR A 82 5.36 31.64 -19.76
C THR A 82 5.61 30.51 -20.75
N ILE A 83 4.53 29.91 -21.26
CA ILE A 83 4.58 28.84 -22.27
C ILE A 83 3.99 29.40 -23.56
N GLY A 84 4.82 29.44 -24.62
CA GLY A 84 4.48 30.15 -25.85
C GLY A 84 4.33 31.66 -25.58
N LYS A 85 3.09 32.17 -25.65
CA LYS A 85 2.75 33.58 -25.40
C LYS A 85 1.80 33.78 -24.22
N VAL A 86 1.55 32.73 -23.43
CA VAL A 86 0.58 32.74 -22.33
C VAL A 86 1.33 32.58 -21.00
N LEU A 87 1.04 33.46 -20.05
CA LEU A 87 1.55 33.37 -18.68
C LEU A 87 0.63 32.45 -17.87
N TYR A 88 1.20 31.38 -17.34
CA TYR A 88 0.54 30.44 -16.45
C TYR A 88 1.03 30.63 -15.02
N ALA A 89 0.14 30.50 -14.05
CA ALA A 89 0.52 30.19 -12.67
C ALA A 89 0.75 28.67 -12.55
N THR A 90 1.79 28.29 -11.82
CA THR A 90 2.12 26.89 -11.55
C THR A 90 1.59 26.52 -10.16
N TYR A 91 0.86 25.42 -10.09
CA TYR A 91 0.25 24.90 -8.88
C TYR A 91 0.66 23.47 -8.64
N ALA A 92 0.48 23.03 -7.40
CA ALA A 92 0.89 21.71 -7.04
C ALA A 92 0.10 21.19 -5.85
N VAL A 93 -0.29 19.91 -5.91
CA VAL A 93 -1.05 19.25 -4.85
C VAL A 93 -0.47 17.90 -4.49
N THR A 94 -0.81 17.40 -3.30
CA THR A 94 -0.53 16.03 -2.86
C THR A 94 -1.83 15.30 -2.62
N LEU A 95 -2.13 14.29 -3.43
CA LEU A 95 -3.26 13.37 -3.23
C LEU A 95 -2.85 12.20 -2.35
N VAL A 96 -3.72 11.87 -1.40
CA VAL A 96 -3.59 10.75 -0.47
C VAL A 96 -4.92 10.00 -0.38
N PRO A 97 -4.94 8.73 0.07
CA PRO A 97 -6.20 8.06 0.38
C PRO A 97 -6.91 8.77 1.53
N LYS A 98 -8.24 8.77 1.55
CA LYS A 98 -9.04 9.33 2.64
C LYS A 98 -8.70 8.76 4.03
N PRO A 99 -8.38 7.46 4.18
CA PRO A 99 -7.79 6.90 5.41
C PRO A 99 -6.59 7.66 5.98
N TRP A 100 -5.86 8.45 5.18
CA TRP A 100 -4.80 9.34 5.67
C TRP A 100 -5.28 10.34 6.73
N LEU A 101 -6.56 10.74 6.72
CA LEU A 101 -7.12 11.63 7.75
C LEU A 101 -6.99 11.04 9.17
N LEU A 102 -6.95 9.70 9.29
CA LEU A 102 -6.73 9.01 10.56
C LEU A 102 -5.35 9.30 11.16
N THR A 103 -4.37 9.74 10.36
CA THR A 103 -3.06 10.20 10.84
C THR A 103 -3.14 11.54 11.58
N ARG A 104 -4.22 12.30 11.36
CA ARG A 104 -4.42 13.65 11.91
C ARG A 104 -5.25 13.65 13.20
N LYS A 105 -5.71 12.49 13.66
CA LYS A 105 -6.45 12.37 14.92
C LYS A 105 -5.74 11.40 15.86
N VAL A 106 -5.44 11.86 17.06
CA VAL A 106 -4.84 11.10 18.18
C VAL A 106 -5.84 11.06 19.31
N ASP A 107 -5.95 9.92 19.99
CA ASP A 107 -6.99 9.71 21.00
C ASP A 107 -6.60 8.66 22.05
N CYS A 108 -7.51 8.41 23.00
CA CYS A 108 -7.52 7.26 23.89
C CYS A 108 -8.92 6.63 23.85
N ARG A 109 -9.03 5.37 23.42
CA ARG A 109 -10.32 4.67 23.32
C ARG A 109 -10.18 3.18 23.58
N ILE A 110 -11.20 2.61 24.20
CA ILE A 110 -11.32 1.18 24.48
C ILE A 110 -12.33 0.57 23.52
N TYR A 111 -11.94 -0.56 22.92
CA TYR A 111 -12.78 -1.44 22.12
C TYR A 111 -12.89 -2.79 22.83
N THR A 112 -14.09 -3.33 22.95
CA THR A 112 -14.36 -4.61 23.63
C THR A 112 -15.25 -5.48 22.77
N ALA A 113 -15.01 -6.79 22.78
CA ALA A 113 -15.80 -7.79 22.05
C ALA A 113 -15.90 -7.53 20.54
N LEU A 114 -14.84 -6.99 19.93
CA LEU A 114 -14.74 -6.75 18.48
C LEU A 114 -13.52 -7.44 17.89
N SER A 115 -13.67 -8.00 16.69
CA SER A 115 -12.53 -8.47 15.92
C SER A 115 -11.73 -7.30 15.36
N VAL A 116 -10.47 -7.53 14.96
CA VAL A 116 -9.66 -6.47 14.33
C VAL A 116 -10.31 -5.91 13.04
N PRO A 117 -10.81 -6.74 12.11
CA PRO A 117 -11.58 -6.22 10.96
C PRO A 117 -12.78 -5.36 11.35
N ASP A 118 -13.52 -5.72 12.41
CA ASP A 118 -14.67 -4.93 12.87
C ASP A 118 -14.24 -3.58 13.45
N ILE A 119 -13.15 -3.55 14.25
CA ILE A 119 -12.55 -2.30 14.76
C ILE A 119 -12.14 -1.39 13.60
N ILE A 120 -11.47 -1.94 12.57
CA ILE A 120 -11.03 -1.19 11.40
C ILE A 120 -12.22 -0.59 10.64
N LYS A 121 -13.24 -1.41 10.35
CA LYS A 121 -14.47 -0.95 9.68
C LYS A 121 -15.18 0.13 10.48
N GLN A 122 -15.30 -0.05 11.79
CA GLN A 122 -15.92 0.94 12.67
C GLN A 122 -15.18 2.27 12.62
N ILE A 123 -13.85 2.26 12.77
CA ILE A 123 -13.03 3.48 12.72
C ILE A 123 -13.16 4.16 11.35
N LEU A 124 -13.02 3.42 10.24
CA LEU A 124 -13.12 4.00 8.91
C LEU A 124 -14.51 4.63 8.65
N GLY A 125 -15.57 3.93 9.08
CA GLY A 125 -16.95 4.42 8.97
C GLY A 125 -17.21 5.70 9.77
N GLU A 126 -16.68 5.80 10.99
CA GLU A 126 -16.78 7.01 11.83
C GLU A 126 -16.13 8.26 11.17
N PHE A 127 -15.19 8.07 10.25
CA PHE A 127 -14.54 9.13 9.46
C PHE A 127 -15.15 9.28 8.06
N GLY A 128 -16.31 8.67 7.82
CA GLY A 128 -17.04 8.76 6.56
C GLY A 128 -16.32 8.07 5.40
N TYR A 129 -15.56 7.01 5.66
CA TYR A 129 -14.95 6.17 4.63
C TYR A 129 -15.56 4.76 4.66
N ALA A 130 -16.46 4.50 3.73
CA ALA A 130 -17.17 3.23 3.60
C ALA A 130 -16.64 2.36 2.44
N ASP A 131 -15.78 2.91 1.57
CA ASP A 131 -15.18 2.20 0.43
C ASP A 131 -14.05 1.27 0.90
N VAL A 132 -14.46 0.22 1.61
CA VAL A 132 -13.60 -0.83 2.14
C VAL A 132 -14.09 -2.16 1.61
N ASP A 133 -13.25 -2.84 0.84
CA ASP A 133 -13.47 -4.22 0.43
C ASP A 133 -12.70 -5.16 1.36
N VAL A 134 -13.37 -6.20 1.88
CA VAL A 134 -12.79 -7.10 2.88
C VAL A 134 -12.64 -8.47 2.28
N ASN A 135 -11.44 -8.73 1.76
CA ASN A 135 -11.07 -9.96 1.10
C ASN A 135 -10.09 -10.75 2.00
N LEU A 136 -10.63 -11.18 3.15
CA LEU A 136 -9.88 -11.91 4.17
C LEU A 136 -10.34 -13.37 4.20
N SER A 137 -9.38 -14.28 4.23
CA SER A 137 -9.60 -15.73 4.28
C SER A 137 -9.48 -16.30 5.71
N GLY A 138 -8.80 -15.58 6.60
CA GLY A 138 -8.58 -15.95 7.99
C GLY A 138 -9.79 -15.70 8.89
N ASN A 139 -9.78 -16.39 10.03
CA ASN A 139 -10.72 -16.13 11.12
C ASN A 139 -10.05 -15.26 12.20
N TYR A 140 -10.65 -14.12 12.52
CA TYR A 140 -10.12 -13.15 13.47
C TYR A 140 -11.00 -13.11 14.72
N ALA A 141 -10.48 -13.67 15.81
CA ALA A 141 -11.19 -13.70 17.07
C ALA A 141 -11.50 -12.29 17.59
N ALA A 142 -12.68 -12.12 18.20
CA ALA A 142 -13.00 -10.91 18.94
C ALA A 142 -12.01 -10.73 20.10
N ARG A 143 -11.56 -9.51 20.30
CA ARG A 143 -10.70 -9.15 21.43
C ARG A 143 -11.57 -8.70 22.60
N ASP A 144 -11.36 -9.31 23.76
CA ASP A 144 -12.08 -8.93 24.98
C ASP A 144 -11.79 -7.46 25.35
N TYR A 145 -10.55 -7.03 25.16
CA TYR A 145 -10.09 -5.68 25.49
C TYR A 145 -8.98 -5.24 24.53
N CYS A 146 -9.20 -4.13 23.81
CA CYS A 146 -8.25 -3.55 22.88
C CYS A 146 -8.24 -2.03 23.02
N VAL A 147 -7.06 -1.45 23.27
CA VAL A 147 -6.94 -0.02 23.59
C VAL A 147 -6.18 0.69 22.49
N LEU A 148 -6.76 1.76 21.96
CA LEU A 148 -6.06 2.85 21.28
C LEU A 148 -5.58 3.79 22.38
N TYR A 149 -4.28 3.98 22.58
CA TYR A 149 -3.76 4.77 23.68
C TYR A 149 -2.70 5.78 23.23
N ARG A 150 -3.05 7.07 23.23
CA ARG A 150 -2.16 8.20 22.86
C ARG A 150 -1.44 8.00 21.53
N GLU A 151 -2.11 7.35 20.59
CA GLU A 151 -1.61 7.10 19.24
C GLU A 151 -2.62 7.62 18.22
N SER A 152 -2.18 7.82 16.97
CA SER A 152 -3.12 8.17 15.91
C SER A 152 -4.04 7.00 15.59
N TYR A 153 -5.26 7.28 15.13
CA TYR A 153 -6.17 6.22 14.66
C TYR A 153 -5.53 5.40 13.54
N PHE A 154 -4.71 6.02 12.68
CA PHE A 154 -3.99 5.31 11.63
C PHE A 154 -2.94 4.35 12.21
N ASN A 155 -2.11 4.81 13.15
CA ASN A 155 -1.11 3.94 13.81
C ASN A 155 -1.79 2.76 14.51
N PHE A 156 -2.93 3.00 15.17
CA PHE A 156 -3.72 1.97 15.82
C PHE A 156 -4.21 0.89 14.86
N ILE A 157 -4.88 1.26 13.76
CA ILE A 157 -5.34 0.25 12.80
C ILE A 157 -4.18 -0.45 12.10
N SER A 158 -3.08 0.26 11.81
CA SER A 158 -1.90 -0.33 11.17
C SER A 158 -1.24 -1.38 12.06
N ARG A 159 -1.00 -1.10 13.35
CA ARG A 159 -0.39 -2.10 14.25
C ARG A 159 -1.29 -3.32 14.46
N LEU A 160 -2.61 -3.13 14.46
CA LEU A 160 -3.55 -4.24 14.55
C LEU A 160 -3.52 -5.09 13.27
N MET A 161 -3.53 -4.46 12.10
CA MET A 161 -3.42 -5.16 10.82
C MET A 161 -2.09 -5.93 10.72
N GLU A 162 -0.97 -5.26 11.02
CA GLU A 162 0.38 -5.86 11.02
C GLU A 162 0.47 -7.06 11.97
N GLN A 163 -0.10 -6.96 13.18
CA GLN A 163 -0.13 -8.08 14.14
C GLN A 163 -0.97 -9.26 13.64
N GLU A 164 -2.13 -8.98 13.05
CA GLU A 164 -3.06 -10.01 12.56
C GLU A 164 -2.62 -10.60 11.20
N GLY A 165 -1.64 -9.99 10.54
CA GLY A 165 -1.19 -10.35 9.20
C GLY A 165 -2.08 -9.84 8.06
N ILE A 166 -2.93 -8.85 8.36
CA ILE A 166 -3.73 -8.13 7.38
C ILE A 166 -2.84 -7.05 6.76
N TYR A 167 -2.91 -6.92 5.45
CA TYR A 167 -2.38 -5.78 4.71
C TYR A 167 -3.49 -5.20 3.84
N TYR A 168 -3.17 -4.12 3.12
CA TYR A 168 -4.15 -3.50 2.24
C TYR A 168 -3.51 -2.91 0.99
N PHE A 169 -4.32 -2.65 -0.01
CA PHE A 169 -3.97 -1.87 -1.20
C PHE A 169 -5.19 -1.08 -1.66
N PHE A 170 -5.05 -0.30 -2.73
CA PHE A 170 -6.13 0.54 -3.24
C PHE A 170 -6.48 0.20 -4.68
N THR A 171 -7.77 0.22 -4.98
CA THR A 171 -8.29 0.21 -6.35
C THR A 171 -8.98 1.54 -6.60
N HIS A 172 -8.95 2.03 -7.85
CA HIS A 172 -9.40 3.38 -8.18
C HIS A 172 -10.40 3.34 -9.33
N THR A 173 -11.48 4.11 -9.18
CA THR A 173 -12.44 4.46 -10.22
C THR A 173 -12.43 5.97 -10.44
N ALA A 174 -13.27 6.45 -11.36
CA ALA A 174 -13.36 7.88 -11.67
C ALA A 174 -13.72 8.75 -10.45
N ASP A 175 -14.53 8.20 -9.54
CA ASP A 175 -15.20 8.90 -8.45
C ASP A 175 -14.70 8.50 -7.06
N LYS A 176 -13.98 7.38 -6.93
CA LYS A 176 -13.51 6.89 -5.63
C LYS A 176 -12.25 6.03 -5.68
N HIS A 177 -11.69 5.81 -4.50
CA HIS A 177 -10.67 4.81 -4.23
C HIS A 177 -11.19 3.87 -3.13
N THR A 178 -11.01 2.57 -3.33
CA THR A 178 -11.45 1.52 -2.40
C THR A 178 -10.23 0.92 -1.71
N MET A 179 -10.26 0.83 -0.38
CA MET A 179 -9.23 0.12 0.38
C MET A 179 -9.59 -1.36 0.40
N VAL A 180 -8.76 -2.21 -0.17
CA VAL A 180 -8.93 -3.67 -0.15
C VAL A 180 -8.11 -4.22 1.00
N LEU A 181 -8.76 -4.78 2.02
CA LEU A 181 -8.11 -5.53 3.09
C LEU A 181 -7.86 -6.96 2.62
N ALA A 182 -6.63 -7.44 2.77
CA ALA A 182 -6.16 -8.72 2.26
C ALA A 182 -5.28 -9.46 3.27
N ASP A 183 -5.32 -10.79 3.24
CA ASP A 183 -4.45 -11.68 4.02
C ASP A 183 -3.89 -12.86 3.21
N ALA A 184 -4.21 -12.96 1.93
CA ALA A 184 -3.85 -14.09 1.08
C ALA A 184 -3.78 -13.70 -0.40
N SER A 185 -3.12 -14.55 -1.20
CA SER A 185 -2.99 -14.39 -2.65
C SER A 185 -4.34 -14.34 -3.38
N SER A 186 -5.39 -14.96 -2.82
CA SER A 186 -6.75 -14.94 -3.38
C SER A 186 -7.39 -13.54 -3.45
N ALA A 187 -6.83 -12.56 -2.72
CA ALA A 187 -7.28 -11.18 -2.79
C ALA A 187 -6.75 -10.41 -4.01
N HIS A 188 -5.83 -11.02 -4.76
CA HIS A 188 -5.15 -10.39 -5.89
C HIS A 188 -5.61 -10.99 -7.21
N VAL A 189 -5.65 -10.15 -8.24
CA VAL A 189 -6.13 -10.54 -9.58
C VAL A 189 -5.16 -10.05 -10.65
N ALA A 190 -5.06 -10.83 -11.72
CA ALA A 190 -4.39 -10.38 -12.93
C ALA A 190 -5.34 -9.48 -13.74
N VAL A 191 -4.88 -8.31 -14.13
CA VAL A 191 -5.71 -7.30 -14.80
C VAL A 191 -5.32 -7.18 -16.27
N ALA A 192 -6.28 -7.42 -17.16
CA ALA A 192 -6.10 -7.24 -18.60
C ALA A 192 -5.90 -5.74 -18.96
N PRO A 193 -5.14 -5.42 -20.01
CA PRO A 193 -4.43 -6.34 -20.92
C PRO A 193 -3.05 -6.79 -20.39
N PHE A 194 -2.64 -6.37 -19.18
CA PHE A 194 -1.29 -6.57 -18.65
C PHE A 194 -1.15 -7.78 -17.73
N ALA A 195 -2.07 -8.76 -17.83
CA ALA A 195 -1.98 -10.03 -17.11
C ALA A 195 -0.71 -10.84 -17.48
N THR A 196 -0.13 -10.57 -18.65
CA THR A 196 1.15 -11.13 -19.08
C THR A 196 2.00 -10.02 -19.69
N LEU A 197 3.25 -9.92 -19.28
CA LEU A 197 4.20 -8.93 -19.80
C LEU A 197 5.47 -9.65 -20.28
N PRO A 198 5.89 -9.45 -21.55
CA PRO A 198 7.18 -9.93 -22.01
C PRO A 198 8.30 -9.07 -21.43
N TYR A 199 9.48 -9.66 -21.25
CA TYR A 199 10.71 -8.93 -21.00
C TYR A 199 11.32 -8.50 -22.34
N CYS A 200 11.56 -7.21 -22.52
CA CYS A 200 12.28 -6.68 -23.67
C CYS A 200 13.25 -5.56 -23.25
N PRO A 201 14.56 -5.83 -23.17
CA PRO A 201 15.53 -4.83 -22.79
C PRO A 201 15.64 -3.72 -23.87
N PRO A 202 16.06 -2.49 -23.50
CA PRO A 202 16.08 -1.36 -24.42
C PRO A 202 16.88 -1.59 -25.72
N THR A 203 17.90 -2.45 -25.67
CA THR A 203 18.74 -2.81 -26.83
C THR A 203 18.01 -3.65 -27.89
N GLN A 204 16.90 -4.28 -27.52
CA GLN A 204 16.10 -5.15 -28.38
C GLN A 204 14.76 -4.52 -28.77
N ARG A 205 14.43 -3.36 -28.21
CA ARG A 205 13.12 -2.73 -28.35
C ARG A 205 12.92 -2.14 -29.73
N GLY A 206 12.11 -2.79 -30.55
CA GLY A 206 11.60 -2.25 -31.81
C GLY A 206 10.56 -1.14 -31.60
N SER A 207 10.27 -0.38 -32.66
CA SER A 207 9.36 0.77 -32.63
C SER A 207 7.85 0.43 -32.53
N ARG A 208 7.47 -0.85 -32.48
CA ARG A 208 6.06 -1.32 -32.45
C ARG A 208 5.81 -2.49 -31.48
N GLU A 209 6.52 -2.52 -30.36
CA GLU A 209 6.30 -3.58 -29.38
C GLU A 209 5.15 -3.27 -28.42
N ALA A 210 4.47 -4.33 -27.99
CA ALA A 210 3.50 -4.28 -26.90
C ALA A 210 4.21 -3.82 -25.61
N ALA A 211 3.43 -3.33 -24.64
CA ALA A 211 3.99 -2.94 -23.35
C ALA A 211 4.78 -4.11 -22.73
N SER A 212 5.95 -3.80 -22.17
CA SER A 212 6.94 -4.80 -21.77
C SER A 212 7.70 -4.38 -20.51
N VAL A 213 8.36 -5.34 -19.90
CA VAL A 213 9.33 -5.11 -18.83
C VAL A 213 10.68 -4.82 -19.47
N SER A 214 11.20 -3.62 -19.27
CA SER A 214 12.45 -3.15 -19.89
C SER A 214 13.67 -3.32 -19.01
N ALA A 215 13.49 -3.40 -17.71
CA ALA A 215 14.55 -3.66 -16.74
C ALA A 215 14.07 -4.66 -15.70
N TRP A 216 14.97 -5.51 -15.24
CA TRP A 216 14.70 -6.49 -14.20
C TRP A 216 15.94 -6.68 -13.33
N THR A 217 15.73 -6.74 -12.03
CA THR A 217 16.74 -6.98 -11.01
C THR A 217 16.20 -7.99 -10.01
N THR A 218 17.07 -8.85 -9.51
CA THR A 218 16.74 -9.82 -8.46
C THR A 218 17.63 -9.52 -7.27
N ALA A 219 17.03 -9.37 -6.10
CA ALA A 219 17.74 -9.15 -4.85
C ALA A 219 17.39 -10.24 -3.85
N ARG A 220 18.39 -10.66 -3.06
CA ARG A 220 18.24 -11.62 -1.98
C ARG A 220 18.80 -11.04 -0.69
N SER A 221 18.14 -11.34 0.43
CA SER A 221 18.56 -10.89 1.76
C SER A 221 18.54 -12.04 2.78
N VAL A 222 19.38 -11.91 3.80
CA VAL A 222 19.43 -12.83 4.95
C VAL A 222 18.48 -12.29 6.01
N ASN A 223 17.56 -13.14 6.49
CA ASN A 223 16.58 -12.79 7.52
C ASN A 223 16.48 -13.91 8.55
N ALA A 224 15.88 -13.64 9.71
CA ALA A 224 15.57 -14.73 10.63
C ALA A 224 14.51 -15.66 10.01
N LEU A 225 14.82 -16.96 9.99
CA LEU A 225 13.96 -17.98 9.40
C LEU A 225 12.99 -18.60 10.41
N LYS A 226 13.11 -18.21 11.68
CA LYS A 226 12.34 -18.73 12.80
C LYS A 226 11.93 -17.60 13.74
N CYS A 227 10.67 -17.62 14.17
CA CYS A 227 10.12 -16.74 15.20
C CYS A 227 9.54 -17.58 16.34
N GLU A 228 9.88 -17.20 17.56
CA GLU A 228 9.37 -17.77 18.80
C GLU A 228 8.67 -16.68 19.62
N LEU A 229 7.43 -16.95 20.01
CA LEU A 229 6.65 -16.08 20.87
C LEU A 229 6.24 -16.86 22.13
N THR A 230 6.19 -16.18 23.26
CA THR A 230 5.60 -16.73 24.49
C THR A 230 4.83 -15.66 25.23
N ASP A 231 3.93 -16.08 26.11
CA ASP A 231 3.18 -15.19 27.00
C ASP A 231 3.01 -15.83 28.38
N PHE A 232 2.33 -15.13 29.28
CA PHE A 232 1.93 -15.61 30.60
C PHE A 232 0.42 -15.48 30.78
N ASP A 233 -0.25 -16.59 31.12
CA ASP A 233 -1.68 -16.61 31.42
C ASP A 233 -1.90 -16.78 32.93
N PRO A 234 -2.38 -15.74 33.65
CA PRO A 234 -2.60 -15.84 35.10
C PRO A 234 -3.69 -16.84 35.48
N LEU A 235 -4.61 -17.20 34.57
CA LEU A 235 -5.61 -18.24 34.79
C LEU A 235 -5.05 -19.65 34.55
N ALA A 236 -3.87 -19.76 33.93
CA ALA A 236 -3.14 -21.01 33.74
C ALA A 236 -1.61 -20.84 33.90
N PRO A 237 -1.10 -20.52 35.11
CA PRO A 237 0.29 -20.06 35.31
C PRO A 237 1.40 -21.05 34.92
N THR A 238 1.09 -22.34 34.87
CA THR A 238 2.03 -23.42 34.50
C THR A 238 1.90 -23.86 33.05
N ALA A 239 1.03 -23.23 32.26
CA ALA A 239 0.84 -23.58 30.86
C ALA A 239 2.10 -23.28 30.05
N ALA A 240 2.55 -24.26 29.24
CA ALA A 240 3.59 -24.03 28.27
C ALA A 240 3.02 -23.20 27.10
N LEU A 241 3.32 -21.90 27.06
CA LEU A 241 2.75 -20.98 26.07
C LEU A 241 3.66 -20.68 24.87
N LEU A 242 4.92 -21.14 24.88
CA LEU A 242 5.84 -20.99 23.75
C LEU A 242 5.21 -21.56 22.46
N VAL A 243 5.20 -20.75 21.42
CA VAL A 243 4.85 -21.10 20.04
C VAL A 243 6.04 -20.78 19.13
N THR A 244 6.13 -21.52 18.04
CA THR A 244 7.24 -21.40 17.10
C THR A 244 6.70 -21.47 15.68
N ALA A 245 7.17 -20.57 14.82
CA ALA A 245 6.94 -20.63 13.39
C ALA A 245 8.26 -20.51 12.63
N SER A 246 8.46 -21.40 11.67
CA SER A 246 9.59 -21.37 10.75
C SER A 246 9.10 -21.10 9.33
N VAL A 247 10.01 -20.60 8.48
CA VAL A 247 9.77 -20.51 7.04
C VAL A 247 9.54 -21.91 6.43
N ASP A 248 8.99 -21.94 5.21
CA ASP A 248 8.83 -23.18 4.46
C ASP A 248 10.20 -23.72 4.01
N ASN A 249 10.48 -24.99 4.33
CA ASN A 249 11.71 -25.67 3.93
C ASN A 249 11.82 -25.91 2.42
N GLY A 250 10.72 -25.77 1.66
CA GLY A 250 10.68 -25.92 0.20
C GLY A 250 11.15 -24.68 -0.59
N VAL A 251 11.44 -23.57 0.10
CA VAL A 251 11.90 -22.32 -0.52
C VAL A 251 13.39 -22.14 -0.30
N ASP A 252 14.08 -21.62 -1.31
CA ASP A 252 15.53 -21.41 -1.32
C ASP A 252 15.93 -20.16 -0.52
N TYR A 253 15.93 -20.30 0.81
CA TYR A 253 16.47 -19.30 1.76
C TYR A 253 18.00 -19.44 1.89
N HIS A 254 18.55 -19.15 3.08
CA HIS A 254 19.96 -19.36 3.40
C HIS A 254 20.13 -20.44 4.49
N ASN A 255 21.33 -21.00 4.59
CA ASN A 255 21.61 -22.15 5.46
C ASN A 255 22.03 -21.76 6.91
N LEU A 256 21.69 -20.54 7.36
CA LEU A 256 22.04 -20.09 8.71
C LEU A 256 20.96 -20.56 9.67
N THR A 257 21.30 -21.51 10.54
CA THR A 257 20.35 -22.18 11.44
C THR A 257 20.19 -21.50 12.80
N GLU A 258 21.08 -20.58 13.17
CA GLU A 258 21.12 -19.94 14.49
C GLU A 258 20.36 -18.60 14.56
N LEU A 259 19.74 -18.15 13.46
CA LEU A 259 19.00 -16.89 13.41
C LEU A 259 17.53 -17.10 13.78
N THR A 260 17.23 -16.98 15.08
CA THR A 260 15.87 -17.01 15.64
C THR A 260 15.51 -15.67 16.28
N VAL A 261 14.33 -15.15 15.95
CA VAL A 261 13.73 -14.02 16.67
C VAL A 261 12.88 -14.55 17.81
N PHE A 262 13.19 -14.13 19.03
CA PHE A 262 12.36 -14.38 20.22
C PHE A 262 11.72 -13.07 20.68
N ASP A 263 10.46 -13.12 21.11
CA ASP A 263 9.78 -11.97 21.72
C ASP A 263 8.79 -12.35 22.83
N PHE A 264 8.60 -11.41 23.76
CA PHE A 264 7.65 -11.46 24.87
C PHE A 264 7.17 -10.03 25.20
N PRO A 265 5.88 -9.79 25.44
CA PRO A 265 4.78 -10.77 25.43
C PRO A 265 4.28 -11.11 24.01
N GLY A 266 3.69 -12.29 23.87
CA GLY A 266 3.09 -12.78 22.63
C GLY A 266 1.71 -12.22 22.30
N ASP A 267 1.04 -11.57 23.26
CA ASP A 267 -0.33 -11.05 23.22
C ASP A 267 -1.39 -12.16 22.94
N TYR A 268 -1.27 -13.33 23.59
CA TYR A 268 -2.27 -14.41 23.51
C TYR A 268 -2.39 -15.21 24.82
N THR A 269 -3.59 -15.75 25.07
CA THR A 269 -3.88 -16.60 26.24
C THR A 269 -3.64 -18.09 25.95
N ARG A 270 -3.76 -18.95 26.96
CA ARG A 270 -3.70 -20.40 26.77
C ARG A 270 -4.71 -20.90 25.74
N ALA A 271 -5.95 -20.40 25.79
CA ALA A 271 -6.99 -20.78 24.84
C ALA A 271 -6.65 -20.34 23.40
N GLY A 272 -5.98 -19.20 23.26
CA GLY A 272 -5.54 -18.66 21.97
C GLY A 272 -4.21 -19.21 21.45
N LYS A 273 -3.51 -20.07 22.20
CA LYS A 273 -2.15 -20.53 21.83
C LYS A 273 -2.09 -21.15 20.43
N SER A 274 -2.92 -22.15 20.17
CA SER A 274 -2.90 -22.92 18.90
C SER A 274 -3.48 -22.16 17.71
N SER A 275 -4.23 -21.09 17.96
CA SER A 275 -4.85 -20.25 16.93
C SER A 275 -4.12 -18.92 16.79
N THR A 276 -4.38 -17.99 17.69
CA THR A 276 -3.81 -16.63 17.71
C THR A 276 -2.29 -16.65 17.86
N GLY A 277 -1.75 -17.38 18.83
CA GLY A 277 -0.30 -17.42 19.08
C GLY A 277 0.47 -17.97 17.89
N GLN A 278 0.06 -19.15 17.39
CA GLN A 278 0.68 -19.76 16.21
C GLN A 278 0.61 -18.85 14.98
N ARG A 279 -0.54 -18.18 14.76
CA ARG A 279 -0.71 -17.23 13.66
C ARG A 279 0.17 -16.01 13.80
N TYR A 280 0.31 -15.41 14.99
CA TYR A 280 1.19 -14.26 15.20
C TYR A 280 2.66 -14.60 14.94
N ALA A 281 3.12 -15.77 15.38
CA ALA A 281 4.47 -16.24 15.06
C ALA A 281 4.64 -16.44 13.54
N GLN A 282 3.65 -17.06 12.88
CA GLN A 282 3.68 -17.27 11.43
C GLN A 282 3.69 -15.95 10.64
N VAL A 283 2.84 -14.99 11.02
CA VAL A 283 2.78 -13.66 10.40
C VAL A 283 4.11 -12.95 10.52
N ARG A 284 4.74 -12.97 11.69
CA ARG A 284 6.06 -12.34 11.90
C ARG A 284 7.15 -13.02 11.05
N THR A 285 7.19 -14.35 11.02
CA THR A 285 8.14 -15.08 10.18
C THR A 285 7.94 -14.76 8.70
N GLN A 286 6.69 -14.72 8.22
CA GLN A 286 6.36 -14.36 6.84
C GLN A 286 6.71 -12.90 6.52
N ALA A 287 6.45 -11.96 7.43
CA ALA A 287 6.75 -10.54 7.25
C ALA A 287 8.26 -10.29 7.13
N LEU A 288 9.06 -10.90 8.01
CA LEU A 288 10.53 -10.84 7.95
C LEU A 288 11.08 -11.40 6.64
N ASN A 289 10.40 -12.39 6.07
CA ASN A 289 10.83 -13.06 4.85
C ASN A 289 10.09 -12.57 3.60
N ALA A 290 9.20 -11.58 3.69
CA ALA A 290 8.52 -11.00 2.53
C ALA A 290 9.53 -10.37 1.55
N GLN A 291 10.68 -9.92 2.05
CA GLN A 291 11.75 -9.30 1.26
C GLN A 291 12.99 -10.20 1.06
N HIS A 292 12.90 -11.50 1.40
CA HIS A 292 14.05 -12.42 1.29
C HIS A 292 14.50 -12.63 -0.16
N LEU A 293 13.55 -12.65 -1.10
CA LEU A 293 13.72 -12.74 -2.54
C LEU A 293 12.74 -11.76 -3.17
N THR A 294 13.27 -10.67 -3.72
CA THR A 294 12.47 -9.63 -4.38
C THR A 294 12.98 -9.41 -5.78
N HIS A 295 12.08 -8.95 -6.63
CA HIS A 295 12.47 -8.45 -7.94
C HIS A 295 11.98 -7.03 -8.13
N ALA A 296 12.74 -6.24 -8.88
CA ALA A 296 12.35 -4.89 -9.23
C ALA A 296 12.64 -4.64 -10.71
N GLY A 297 11.84 -3.80 -11.33
CA GLY A 297 11.93 -3.56 -12.76
C GLY A 297 11.32 -2.26 -13.22
N SER A 298 11.33 -2.07 -14.54
CA SER A 298 10.71 -0.92 -15.21
C SER A 298 9.81 -1.39 -16.33
N THR A 299 8.70 -0.68 -16.55
CA THR A 299 7.72 -1.00 -17.59
C THR A 299 6.98 0.24 -18.08
N ASP A 300 6.47 0.16 -19.30
CA ASP A 300 5.52 1.09 -19.92
C ASP A 300 4.07 0.58 -19.88
N ALA A 301 3.80 -0.53 -19.19
CA ALA A 301 2.48 -1.09 -18.96
C ALA A 301 1.63 -0.17 -18.07
N TRP A 302 0.91 0.76 -18.72
CA TRP A 302 0.19 1.83 -18.05
C TRP A 302 -0.86 1.38 -17.03
N GLY A 303 -1.35 0.14 -17.13
CA GLY A 303 -2.34 -0.44 -16.21
C GLY A 303 -1.76 -1.28 -15.07
N LEU A 304 -0.43 -1.47 -14.99
CA LEU A 304 0.19 -2.21 -13.90
C LEU A 304 0.12 -1.40 -12.59
N ALA A 305 -0.50 -1.96 -11.55
CA ALA A 305 -0.74 -1.29 -10.28
C ALA A 305 -0.34 -2.18 -9.08
N THR A 306 -0.07 -1.56 -7.94
CA THR A 306 0.19 -2.27 -6.68
C THR A 306 -1.02 -3.13 -6.30
N GLY A 307 -0.77 -4.39 -5.95
CA GLY A 307 -1.82 -5.39 -5.67
C GLY A 307 -2.28 -6.20 -6.89
N ASN A 308 -1.82 -5.89 -8.10
CA ASN A 308 -2.11 -6.72 -9.28
C ASN A 308 -1.17 -7.93 -9.34
N LEU A 309 -1.65 -8.98 -10.01
CA LEU A 309 -0.83 -10.09 -10.49
C LEU A 309 -0.44 -9.86 -11.96
N PHE A 310 0.75 -10.31 -12.35
CA PHE A 310 1.10 -10.48 -13.76
C PHE A 310 2.08 -11.64 -13.96
N THR A 311 2.06 -12.25 -15.14
CA THR A 311 3.05 -13.26 -15.54
C THR A 311 4.16 -12.63 -16.37
N LEU A 312 5.41 -12.79 -15.94
CA LEU A 312 6.58 -12.43 -16.76
C LEU A 312 6.83 -13.53 -17.80
N LYS A 313 7.10 -13.12 -19.05
CA LYS A 313 7.52 -14.03 -20.13
C LYS A 313 8.74 -13.50 -20.86
N ASP A 314 9.35 -14.36 -21.67
CA ASP A 314 10.50 -14.06 -22.54
C ASP A 314 11.75 -13.53 -21.79
N PHE A 315 11.84 -13.78 -20.48
CA PHE A 315 13.05 -13.50 -19.69
C PHE A 315 14.11 -14.60 -19.95
N PRO A 316 15.41 -14.26 -20.12
CA PRO A 316 16.46 -15.25 -20.44
C PRO A 316 16.61 -16.40 -19.43
N LEU A 317 16.38 -16.13 -18.14
CA LEU A 317 16.37 -17.15 -17.09
C LEU A 317 14.96 -17.75 -16.97
N ARG A 318 14.83 -19.03 -17.32
CA ARG A 318 13.54 -19.72 -17.44
C ARG A 318 12.74 -19.70 -16.14
N GLU A 319 13.40 -19.88 -15.01
CA GLU A 319 12.81 -19.91 -13.68
C GLU A 319 12.16 -18.59 -13.25
N LEU A 320 12.51 -17.47 -13.89
CA LEU A 320 11.90 -16.16 -13.63
C LEU A 320 10.65 -15.91 -14.50
N ASN A 321 10.34 -16.79 -15.44
CA ASN A 321 9.12 -16.67 -16.26
C ASN A 321 7.92 -17.28 -15.52
N GLN A 322 7.43 -16.57 -14.51
CA GLN A 322 6.36 -17.00 -13.63
C GLN A 322 5.42 -15.84 -13.25
N GLU A 323 4.43 -16.13 -12.41
CA GLU A 323 3.50 -15.12 -11.90
C GLU A 323 4.05 -14.39 -10.68
N TYR A 324 3.86 -13.07 -10.67
CA TYR A 324 4.35 -12.15 -9.68
C TYR A 324 3.22 -11.29 -9.11
N LEU A 325 3.29 -11.00 -7.81
CA LEU A 325 2.50 -10.00 -7.13
C LEU A 325 3.25 -8.67 -7.10
N VAL A 326 2.63 -7.60 -7.60
CA VAL A 326 3.17 -6.24 -7.52
C VAL A 326 3.01 -5.71 -6.11
N VAL A 327 4.11 -5.61 -5.36
CA VAL A 327 4.11 -5.13 -3.98
C VAL A 327 4.24 -3.61 -3.88
N GLY A 328 4.83 -2.97 -4.89
CA GLY A 328 5.01 -1.52 -4.91
C GLY A 328 5.19 -0.97 -6.33
N THR A 329 4.76 0.26 -6.54
CA THR A 329 4.96 0.99 -7.80
C THR A 329 5.39 2.44 -7.54
N ARG A 330 6.23 2.97 -8.43
CA ARG A 330 6.49 4.41 -8.57
C ARG A 330 6.25 4.77 -10.02
N ILE A 331 5.33 5.71 -10.24
CA ILE A 331 4.86 6.08 -11.57
C ILE A 331 5.14 7.56 -11.81
N ASP A 332 5.77 7.85 -12.93
CA ASP A 332 6.00 9.19 -13.43
C ASP A 332 5.12 9.40 -14.67
N LEU A 333 4.26 10.42 -14.60
CA LEU A 333 3.42 10.87 -15.72
C LEU A 333 3.84 12.27 -16.14
N GLU A 334 3.96 12.50 -17.45
CA GLU A 334 4.24 13.82 -18.01
C GLU A 334 3.22 14.17 -19.09
N GLY A 335 2.64 15.37 -18.99
CA GLY A 335 1.72 15.92 -19.99
C GLY A 335 2.46 16.39 -21.24
N VAL A 336 1.95 16.04 -22.42
CA VAL A 336 2.62 16.30 -23.71
C VAL A 336 2.40 17.73 -24.20
N GLU A 337 1.30 18.38 -23.81
CA GLU A 337 0.86 19.67 -24.38
C GLU A 337 1.67 20.90 -23.91
N TYR A 338 2.34 20.81 -22.75
CA TYR A 338 3.01 21.95 -22.10
C TYR A 338 4.48 21.68 -21.78
N ALA A 339 5.08 20.64 -22.38
CA ALA A 339 6.49 20.34 -22.19
C ALA A 339 7.37 21.32 -22.99
N SER A 340 8.16 22.15 -22.29
CA SER A 340 9.20 22.97 -22.92
C SER A 340 10.50 22.15 -23.08
N GLY A 341 10.95 21.93 -24.31
CA GLY A 341 12.27 21.35 -24.65
C GLY A 341 12.21 20.16 -25.61
N ASP A 342 13.16 20.10 -26.55
CA ASP A 342 13.33 19.10 -27.64
C ASP A 342 13.72 17.69 -27.18
N ILE A 343 13.50 17.34 -25.91
CA ILE A 343 13.81 16.00 -25.40
C ILE A 343 12.57 15.15 -25.61
N GLU A 344 12.67 14.05 -26.37
CA GLU A 344 11.64 12.99 -26.37
C GLU A 344 11.43 12.52 -24.93
N LYS A 345 10.37 13.02 -24.29
CA LYS A 345 10.02 12.61 -22.93
C LYS A 345 9.01 11.47 -22.98
N THR A 346 9.25 10.45 -22.17
CA THR A 346 8.34 9.31 -22.04
C THR A 346 7.13 9.73 -21.21
N PRO A 347 5.91 9.80 -21.77
CA PRO A 347 4.73 10.31 -21.08
C PRO A 347 4.26 9.44 -19.90
N PHE A 348 4.71 8.17 -19.86
CA PHE A 348 4.46 7.23 -18.79
C PHE A 348 5.73 6.42 -18.51
N ALA A 349 6.16 6.38 -17.25
CA ALA A 349 7.17 5.45 -16.78
C ALA A 349 6.72 4.83 -15.45
N CYS A 350 6.85 3.51 -15.32
CA CYS A 350 6.58 2.80 -14.07
C CYS A 350 7.82 2.00 -13.66
N THR A 351 8.27 2.21 -12.43
CA THR A 351 9.15 1.27 -11.74
C THR A 351 8.34 0.49 -10.73
N PHE A 352 8.61 -0.80 -10.59
CA PHE A 352 7.83 -1.68 -9.74
C PHE A 352 8.73 -2.60 -8.92
N GLU A 353 8.17 -3.07 -7.81
CA GLU A 353 8.73 -4.07 -6.90
C GLU A 353 7.73 -5.23 -6.82
N VAL A 354 8.21 -6.47 -6.94
CA VAL A 354 7.38 -7.68 -6.95
C VAL A 354 7.99 -8.81 -6.15
N ILE A 355 7.12 -9.73 -5.73
CA ILE A 355 7.47 -11.05 -5.19
C ILE A 355 6.75 -12.13 -5.98
N ALA A 356 7.23 -13.38 -5.96
CA ALA A 356 6.51 -14.49 -6.59
C ALA A 356 5.10 -14.63 -5.97
N SER A 357 4.07 -14.90 -6.78
CA SER A 357 2.67 -14.91 -6.29
C SER A 357 2.40 -15.99 -5.23
N GLN A 358 3.19 -17.05 -5.22
CA GLN A 358 3.13 -18.14 -4.23
C GLN A 358 3.76 -17.76 -2.89
N GLN A 359 4.59 -16.72 -2.85
CA GLN A 359 5.18 -16.24 -1.60
C GLN A 359 4.13 -15.43 -0.83
N PRO A 360 3.84 -15.79 0.44
CA PRO A 360 2.91 -15.02 1.25
C PRO A 360 3.49 -13.63 1.57
N TYR A 361 2.72 -12.58 1.30
CA TYR A 361 3.05 -11.23 1.73
C TYR A 361 2.47 -10.95 3.13
N ARG A 362 3.29 -10.36 4.00
CA ARG A 362 2.84 -9.75 5.26
C ARG A 362 3.60 -8.45 5.46
N SER A 363 2.92 -7.42 5.96
CA SER A 363 3.56 -6.17 6.33
C SER A 363 4.49 -6.39 7.53
N LEU A 364 5.66 -5.74 7.50
CA LEU A 364 6.52 -5.65 8.69
C LEU A 364 5.80 -4.87 9.81
N PRO A 365 6.03 -5.22 11.08
CA PRO A 365 5.44 -4.52 12.23
C PRO A 365 6.14 -3.17 12.47
N LEU A 366 5.85 -2.18 11.63
CA LEU A 366 6.45 -0.84 11.68
C LEU A 366 5.64 0.15 12.51
N ALA A 367 4.34 -0.09 12.68
CA ALA A 367 3.49 0.75 13.50
C ALA A 367 3.90 0.62 14.98
N THR A 368 4.07 1.76 15.65
CA THR A 368 4.64 1.78 17.00
C THR A 368 3.61 1.30 18.02
N LYS A 369 3.95 0.30 18.85
CA LYS A 369 3.09 -0.14 19.96
C LYS A 369 3.07 0.97 21.04
N PRO A 370 1.90 1.41 21.51
CA PRO A 370 1.83 2.45 22.54
C PRO A 370 2.43 1.96 23.86
N ILE A 371 3.08 2.86 24.60
CA ILE A 371 3.71 2.56 25.89
C ILE A 371 2.99 3.35 26.99
N ILE A 372 2.53 2.64 28.02
CA ILE A 372 2.06 3.23 29.27
C ILE A 372 3.27 3.31 30.21
N ALA A 373 3.87 4.49 30.31
CA ALA A 373 5.15 4.68 31.01
C ALA A 373 5.10 4.49 32.54
N GLY A 374 3.90 4.44 33.13
CA GLY A 374 3.74 4.32 34.58
C GLY A 374 2.30 4.07 34.99
N LEU A 375 2.08 3.98 36.29
CA LEU A 375 0.76 3.71 36.87
C LEU A 375 -0.20 4.88 36.64
N GLN A 376 -1.48 4.55 36.51
CA GLN A 376 -2.58 5.50 36.40
C GLN A 376 -3.59 5.25 37.52
N THR A 377 -4.33 6.29 37.91
CA THR A 377 -5.47 6.15 38.80
C THR A 377 -6.74 5.95 37.99
N ALA A 378 -7.67 5.15 38.51
CA ALA A 378 -8.97 4.89 37.89
C ALA A 378 -10.06 4.85 38.97
N ILE A 379 -11.30 5.16 38.57
CA ILE A 379 -12.47 5.02 39.43
C ILE A 379 -13.05 3.62 39.20
N VAL A 380 -13.31 2.87 40.26
CA VAL A 380 -13.99 1.58 40.17
C VAL A 380 -15.45 1.83 39.79
N THR A 381 -15.92 1.16 38.73
CA THR A 381 -17.29 1.27 38.21
C THR A 381 -17.98 -0.09 38.23
N GLY A 382 -19.31 -0.11 38.36
CA GLY A 382 -20.16 -1.31 38.29
C GLY A 382 -21.63 -0.89 38.12
N SER A 383 -22.52 -1.83 37.79
CA SER A 383 -23.96 -1.56 37.87
C SER A 383 -24.38 -1.42 39.34
N ASP A 384 -25.28 -0.49 39.62
CA ASP A 384 -25.91 -0.34 40.94
C ASP A 384 -26.60 -1.63 41.42
#